data_AF-A0A3S9A4C8-F1
#
_entry.id   AF-A0A3S9A4C8-F1
#
_cell.length_a   1.000
_cell.length_b   1.000
_cell.length_c   1.000
_cell.angle_alpha   90.00
_cell.angle_beta   90.00
_cell.angle_gamma   90.00
#
_symmetry.space_group_name_H-M   'P 1'
#
loop_
_entity.id
_entity.type
_entity.pdbx_description
1 polymer ?
#
loop_
_entity_poly.entity_id
_entity_poly.type
_entity_poly.pdbx_seq_one_letter_code
_entity_poly.pdbx_strand_id
1 'polypeptide(L)'
;MHLIRRISDSDWSGDTPKWLDTVSRYGARGVLFDSEWQVAMMYMSKMQLYKLPGGGIEEGEDSQDAFLREIQEETGCKSEVIHEIGYIEEHKVHNAFLQHSACYVGKVVEHSTSISLTDKEIALGMQVEWMSIDTAIAIMNKGLQQNVNGSSRFMLLRDLTILEETAKWLSTSITIQARKYGDRPHYEWRTTLLEQTDSYIFVLGHYGRKLKHYTKGKTFTVENWTIECFPFDSWFTVSADVINGEIAQYYCNICEPARMEGGTVTFVDLDIDLIHKNGRWEIVDEDEFEIHTEKFAYPPELVTRVRQEVERLQERIALKQFPFDGAIERFISRIPRDSA
;
A
#
# COMPACT_ATOMS: atom_id res chain seq x y z
N MET A 1 5.93 1.34 -14.03
CA MET A 1 7.10 1.69 -13.18
C MET A 1 7.68 3.06 -13.46
N HIS A 2 8.01 3.80 -12.40
CA HIS A 2 8.74 5.08 -12.45
C HIS A 2 10.16 4.93 -11.86
N LEU A 3 11.10 5.80 -12.27
CA LEU A 3 12.48 5.79 -11.77
C LEU A 3 12.54 6.30 -10.32
N ILE A 4 13.04 5.48 -9.41
CA ILE A 4 13.22 5.80 -7.99
C ILE A 4 14.59 6.48 -7.77
N ARG A 5 15.66 5.88 -8.30
CA ARG A 5 17.03 6.36 -8.09
C ARG A 5 17.98 5.88 -9.20
N ARG A 6 18.92 6.75 -9.57
CA ARG A 6 20.15 6.33 -10.26
C ARG A 6 21.29 6.26 -9.26
N ILE A 7 22.01 5.15 -9.26
CA ILE A 7 23.21 4.91 -8.44
C ILE A 7 24.39 4.81 -9.40
N SER A 8 25.49 5.47 -9.08
CA SER A 8 26.73 5.37 -9.85
C SER A 8 27.94 5.40 -8.94
N ASP A 9 29.13 5.16 -9.50
CA ASP A 9 30.38 5.21 -8.73
C ASP A 9 30.60 6.56 -8.01
N SER A 10 30.00 7.65 -8.51
CA SER A 10 30.08 8.97 -7.89
C SER A 10 29.37 9.09 -6.54
N ASP A 11 28.42 8.19 -6.24
CA ASP A 11 27.72 8.19 -4.94
C ASP A 11 28.69 8.04 -3.75
N TRP A 12 29.92 7.53 -3.98
CA TRP A 12 30.96 7.48 -2.96
C TRP A 12 32.33 8.00 -3.41
N SER A 13 32.59 8.20 -4.70
CA SER A 13 33.85 8.82 -5.14
C SER A 13 33.83 10.35 -5.04
N GLY A 14 32.64 10.97 -5.07
CA GLY A 14 32.48 12.42 -5.12
C GLY A 14 32.73 13.04 -6.50
N ASP A 15 32.97 12.21 -7.53
CA ASP A 15 33.15 12.67 -8.91
C ASP A 15 31.82 13.11 -9.54
N THR A 16 31.89 13.69 -10.74
CA THR A 16 30.68 13.95 -11.53
C THR A 16 30.04 12.63 -11.99
N PRO A 17 28.73 12.41 -11.78
CA PRO A 17 28.05 11.20 -12.23
C PRO A 17 28.17 10.98 -13.73
N LYS A 18 28.36 9.72 -14.13
CA LYS A 18 28.37 9.28 -15.53
C LYS A 18 27.31 8.22 -15.74
N TRP A 19 26.60 8.34 -16.85
CA TRP A 19 25.47 7.47 -17.17
C TRP A 19 25.79 6.63 -18.40
N LEU A 20 25.52 5.34 -18.30
CA LEU A 20 25.56 4.37 -19.39
C LEU A 20 24.21 4.39 -20.11
N ASP A 21 24.22 4.13 -21.42
CA ASP A 21 23.03 4.16 -22.30
C ASP A 21 22.46 2.77 -22.61
N THR A 22 23.24 1.71 -22.39
CA THR A 22 22.90 0.34 -22.77
C THR A 22 22.72 -0.52 -21.52
N VAL A 23 21.51 -1.07 -21.31
CA VAL A 23 21.22 -1.95 -20.18
C VAL A 23 21.92 -3.29 -20.36
N SER A 24 22.76 -3.65 -19.40
CA SER A 24 23.50 -4.92 -19.39
C SER A 24 22.73 -6.05 -18.73
N ARG A 25 21.85 -5.73 -17.75
CA ARG A 25 21.03 -6.71 -17.04
C ARG A 25 19.73 -6.09 -16.54
N TYR A 26 18.65 -6.84 -16.73
CA TYR A 26 17.38 -6.62 -16.06
C TYR A 26 17.25 -7.55 -14.86
N GLY A 27 16.69 -7.06 -13.77
CA GLY A 27 16.42 -7.84 -12.57
C GLY A 27 15.17 -7.36 -11.86
N ALA A 28 14.64 -8.21 -10.99
CA ALA A 28 13.49 -7.90 -10.15
C ALA A 28 13.82 -8.28 -8.70
N ARG A 29 13.46 -7.43 -7.75
CA ARG A 29 13.80 -7.58 -6.33
C ARG A 29 12.86 -6.76 -5.47
N GLY A 30 12.87 -6.97 -4.16
CA GLY A 30 11.93 -6.24 -3.33
C GLY A 30 11.92 -6.61 -1.86
N VAL A 31 11.03 -5.96 -1.13
CA VAL A 31 10.73 -6.31 0.26
C VAL A 31 9.69 -7.42 0.27
N LEU A 32 9.93 -8.48 1.04
CA LEU A 32 8.93 -9.51 1.32
C LEU A 32 8.52 -9.43 2.79
N PHE A 33 7.22 -9.24 3.04
CA PHE A 33 6.65 -9.26 4.38
C PHE A 33 6.03 -10.62 4.73
N ASP A 34 6.20 -11.07 5.98
CA ASP A 34 5.41 -12.15 6.56
C ASP A 34 4.05 -11.65 7.09
N SER A 35 3.34 -12.50 7.85
CA SER A 35 2.07 -12.12 8.49
C SER A 35 2.22 -11.08 9.61
N GLU A 36 3.40 -10.98 10.22
CA GLU A 36 3.74 -10.06 11.31
C GLU A 36 4.46 -8.79 10.82
N TRP A 37 4.48 -8.57 9.49
CA TRP A 37 5.17 -7.44 8.84
C TRP A 37 6.68 -7.40 9.10
N GLN A 38 7.30 -8.55 9.35
CA GLN A 38 8.74 -8.69 9.32
C GLN A 38 9.21 -8.83 7.87
N VAL A 39 10.34 -8.21 7.56
CA VAL A 39 11.01 -8.23 6.26
C VAL A 39 11.96 -9.42 6.19
N ALA A 40 11.88 -10.20 5.09
CA ALA A 40 12.89 -11.20 4.75
C ALA A 40 14.17 -10.53 4.24
N MET A 41 15.26 -10.66 4.99
CA MET A 41 16.59 -10.21 4.59
C MET A 41 17.49 -11.42 4.34
N MET A 42 18.21 -11.42 3.22
CA MET A 42 19.12 -12.50 2.84
C MET A 42 20.51 -12.22 3.43
N TYR A 43 20.86 -12.93 4.50
CA TYR A 43 22.16 -12.85 5.14
C TYR A 43 23.21 -13.64 4.35
N MET A 44 24.30 -12.99 3.94
CA MET A 44 25.44 -13.62 3.25
C MET A 44 26.60 -13.79 4.24
N SER A 45 26.65 -14.94 4.91
CA SER A 45 27.59 -15.21 6.02
C SER A 45 29.07 -15.01 5.68
N LYS A 46 29.51 -15.31 4.44
CA LYS A 46 30.90 -15.08 4.01
C LYS A 46 31.29 -13.61 3.92
N MET A 47 30.33 -12.74 3.61
CA MET A 47 30.55 -11.30 3.47
C MET A 47 30.13 -10.53 4.72
N GLN A 48 29.35 -11.17 5.60
CA GLN A 48 28.68 -10.56 6.74
C GLN A 48 27.84 -9.33 6.36
N LEU A 49 27.16 -9.43 5.23
CA LEU A 49 26.26 -8.42 4.68
C LEU A 49 24.88 -9.02 4.43
N TYR A 50 23.89 -8.14 4.36
CA TYR A 50 22.52 -8.50 3.99
C TYR A 50 22.20 -7.94 2.60
N LYS A 51 21.29 -8.61 1.89
CA LYS A 51 20.64 -8.10 0.69
C LYS A 51 19.13 -8.35 0.75
N LEU A 52 18.37 -7.65 -0.06
CA LEU A 52 16.99 -8.02 -0.34
C LEU A 52 16.93 -9.22 -1.29
N PRO A 53 15.88 -10.06 -1.20
CA PRO A 53 15.69 -11.13 -2.15
C PRO A 53 15.36 -10.61 -3.55
N GLY A 54 15.74 -11.39 -4.56
CA GLY A 54 15.54 -11.08 -5.97
C GLY A 54 16.78 -11.30 -6.85
N GLY A 55 16.52 -11.45 -8.15
CA GLY A 55 17.52 -11.86 -9.12
C GLY A 55 17.30 -11.31 -10.52
N GLY A 56 17.59 -12.13 -11.53
CA GLY A 56 17.55 -11.73 -12.94
C GLY A 56 16.16 -11.95 -13.54
N ILE A 57 15.78 -11.11 -14.49
CA ILE A 57 14.60 -11.36 -15.33
C ILE A 57 15.04 -12.23 -16.50
N GLU A 58 14.33 -13.33 -16.72
CA GLU A 58 14.58 -14.24 -17.85
C GLU A 58 14.00 -13.71 -19.17
N GLU A 59 14.40 -14.29 -20.30
CA GLU A 59 13.94 -13.84 -21.61
C GLU A 59 12.43 -14.05 -21.77
N GLY A 60 11.69 -12.95 -21.98
CA GLY A 60 10.23 -12.97 -22.12
C GLY A 60 9.46 -13.02 -20.80
N GLU A 61 10.15 -13.00 -19.65
CA GLU A 61 9.53 -13.02 -18.33
C GLU A 61 9.05 -11.61 -17.91
N ASP A 62 7.85 -11.53 -17.34
CA ASP A 62 7.37 -10.29 -16.71
C ASP A 62 8.15 -10.00 -15.44
N SER A 63 8.46 -8.73 -15.16
CA SER A 63 9.28 -8.38 -14.00
C SER A 63 8.61 -8.69 -12.66
N GLN A 64 7.28 -8.69 -12.59
CA GLN A 64 6.56 -9.11 -11.40
C GLN A 64 6.64 -10.62 -11.19
N ASP A 65 6.52 -11.40 -12.26
CA ASP A 65 6.65 -12.86 -12.23
C ASP A 65 8.08 -13.27 -11.84
N ALA A 66 9.10 -12.59 -12.39
CA ALA A 66 10.49 -12.77 -12.00
C ALA A 66 10.72 -12.49 -10.51
N PHE A 67 10.12 -11.42 -9.97
CA PHE A 67 10.20 -11.14 -8.54
C PHE A 67 9.60 -12.30 -7.72
N LEU A 68 8.40 -12.76 -8.05
CA LEU A 68 7.74 -13.85 -7.31
C LEU A 68 8.49 -15.18 -7.41
N ARG A 69 9.05 -15.51 -8.59
CA ARG A 69 9.91 -16.69 -8.79
C ARG A 69 11.13 -16.63 -7.89
N GLU A 70 11.87 -15.53 -7.92
CA GLU A 70 13.10 -15.36 -7.11
C GLU A 70 12.78 -15.39 -5.60
N ILE A 71 11.67 -14.79 -5.17
CA ILE A 71 11.19 -14.92 -3.79
C ILE A 71 10.98 -16.39 -3.43
N GLN A 72 10.29 -17.15 -4.27
CA GLN A 72 10.02 -18.57 -4.01
C GLN A 72 11.33 -19.38 -3.96
N GLU A 73 12.26 -19.14 -4.88
CA GLU A 73 13.55 -19.83 -4.95
C GLU A 73 14.43 -19.53 -3.72
N GLU A 74 14.57 -18.26 -3.36
CA GLU A 74 15.47 -17.80 -2.31
C GLU A 74 14.91 -17.98 -0.88
N THR A 75 13.59 -17.89 -0.73
CA THR A 75 12.94 -17.90 0.61
C THR A 75 12.06 -19.12 0.86
N GLY A 76 11.71 -19.89 -0.18
CA GLY A 76 10.71 -20.94 -0.11
C GLY A 76 9.27 -20.44 0.06
N CYS A 77 9.03 -19.13 0.12
CA CYS A 77 7.68 -18.60 0.36
C CYS A 77 6.91 -18.43 -0.95
N LYS A 78 5.64 -18.86 -0.97
CA LYS A 78 4.70 -18.40 -1.99
C LYS A 78 4.12 -17.07 -1.55
N SER A 79 4.11 -16.12 -2.46
CA SER A 79 3.84 -14.72 -2.14
C SER A 79 2.99 -14.07 -3.22
N GLU A 80 2.37 -12.95 -2.87
CA GLU A 80 1.69 -12.06 -3.80
C GLU A 80 2.34 -10.67 -3.77
N VAL A 81 2.29 -9.94 -4.88
CA VAL A 81 2.72 -8.53 -4.91
C VAL A 81 1.61 -7.65 -4.36
N ILE A 82 1.96 -6.82 -3.38
CA ILE A 82 1.04 -5.89 -2.72
C ILE A 82 1.33 -4.42 -3.08
N HIS A 83 2.49 -4.13 -3.66
CA HIS A 83 2.84 -2.80 -4.12
C HIS A 83 3.96 -2.82 -5.18
N GLU A 84 3.82 -2.01 -6.23
CA GLU A 84 4.89 -1.67 -7.18
C GLU A 84 5.57 -0.39 -6.70
N ILE A 85 6.87 -0.47 -6.37
CA ILE A 85 7.62 0.71 -5.91
C ILE A 85 8.11 1.53 -7.10
N GLY A 86 8.60 0.88 -8.16
CA GLY A 86 9.25 1.53 -9.30
C GLY A 86 10.55 0.82 -9.69
N TYR A 87 11.53 1.53 -10.23
CA TYR A 87 12.80 0.92 -10.64
C TYR A 87 14.05 1.73 -10.27
N ILE A 88 15.19 1.04 -10.15
CA ILE A 88 16.50 1.63 -9.86
C ILE A 88 17.49 1.27 -10.97
N GLU A 89 18.31 2.26 -11.35
CA GLU A 89 19.43 2.08 -12.29
C GLU A 89 20.76 2.08 -11.53
N GLU A 90 21.56 1.01 -11.69
CA GLU A 90 22.95 0.93 -11.17
C GLU A 90 23.93 1.10 -12.34
N HIS A 91 24.56 2.27 -12.46
CA HIS A 91 25.56 2.59 -13.47
C HIS A 91 26.97 2.32 -12.94
N LYS A 92 27.47 1.10 -13.16
CA LYS A 92 28.83 0.67 -12.75
C LYS A 92 29.80 0.99 -13.87
N VAL A 93 30.20 2.26 -13.95
CA VAL A 93 30.92 2.84 -15.10
C VAL A 93 32.27 2.17 -15.30
N HIS A 94 32.98 1.86 -14.22
CA HIS A 94 34.27 1.15 -14.28
C HIS A 94 34.18 -0.23 -14.94
N ASN A 95 33.00 -0.86 -14.89
CA ASN A 95 32.75 -2.20 -15.44
C ASN A 95 31.97 -2.15 -16.76
N ALA A 96 31.65 -0.94 -17.27
CA ALA A 96 30.73 -0.74 -18.39
C ALA A 96 29.41 -1.53 -18.23
N PHE A 97 28.87 -1.55 -17.00
CA PHE A 97 27.73 -2.38 -16.63
C PHE A 97 26.58 -1.56 -16.05
N LEU A 98 25.44 -1.59 -16.75
CA LEU A 98 24.18 -0.98 -16.30
C LEU A 98 23.20 -2.06 -15.88
N GLN A 99 22.74 -2.03 -14.64
CA GLN A 99 21.65 -2.88 -14.17
C GLN A 99 20.38 -2.06 -13.96
N HIS A 100 19.27 -2.55 -14.51
CA HIS A 100 17.92 -2.05 -14.24
C HIS A 100 17.24 -3.04 -13.29
N SER A 101 16.89 -2.61 -12.08
CA SER A 101 16.14 -3.42 -11.12
C SER A 101 14.72 -2.91 -10.95
N ALA A 102 13.73 -3.70 -11.36
CA ALA A 102 12.33 -3.52 -10.99
C ALA A 102 12.16 -3.82 -9.48
N CYS A 103 11.40 -2.98 -8.78
CA CYS A 103 11.27 -3.00 -7.32
C CYS A 103 9.82 -3.16 -6.87
N TYR A 104 9.58 -4.16 -6.02
CA TYR A 104 8.25 -4.54 -5.54
C TYR A 104 8.20 -4.71 -4.02
N VAL A 105 6.98 -4.73 -3.48
CA VAL A 105 6.67 -5.23 -2.14
C VAL A 105 5.79 -6.47 -2.29
N GLY A 106 6.22 -7.58 -1.72
CA GLY A 106 5.47 -8.83 -1.65
C GLY A 106 4.99 -9.14 -0.22
N LYS A 107 3.99 -10.01 -0.13
CA LYS A 107 3.54 -10.60 1.14
C LYS A 107 3.42 -12.12 1.02
N VAL A 108 3.87 -12.83 2.05
CA VAL A 108 3.74 -14.29 2.13
C VAL A 108 2.26 -14.67 2.22
N VAL A 109 1.84 -15.58 1.35
CA VAL A 109 0.51 -16.21 1.34
C VAL A 109 0.58 -17.61 1.93
N GLU A 110 1.66 -18.34 1.64
CA GLU A 110 1.89 -19.70 2.13
C GLU A 110 3.39 -19.94 2.31
N HIS A 111 3.77 -20.49 3.47
CA HIS A 111 5.14 -20.97 3.67
C HIS A 111 5.31 -22.32 2.98
N SER A 112 6.16 -22.39 1.95
CA SER A 112 6.68 -23.67 1.47
C SER A 112 8.02 -23.95 2.14
N THR A 113 8.34 -25.23 2.31
CA THR A 113 9.55 -25.69 3.00
C THR A 113 10.71 -26.00 2.06
N SER A 114 10.52 -25.90 0.73
CA SER A 114 11.58 -26.15 -0.24
C SER A 114 12.21 -24.84 -0.72
N ILE A 115 13.43 -24.58 -0.28
CA ILE A 115 14.29 -23.50 -0.79
C ILE A 115 15.14 -24.06 -1.94
N SER A 116 15.29 -23.30 -3.03
CA SER A 116 16.07 -23.67 -4.21
C SER A 116 17.14 -22.62 -4.53
N LEU A 117 18.15 -22.52 -3.66
CA LEU A 117 19.29 -21.61 -3.86
C LEU A 117 20.19 -22.08 -5.00
N THR A 118 20.77 -21.12 -5.72
CA THR A 118 21.81 -21.38 -6.72
C THR A 118 23.14 -21.80 -6.06
N ASP A 119 24.02 -22.47 -6.81
CA ASP A 119 25.35 -22.85 -6.33
C ASP A 119 26.15 -21.65 -5.77
N LYS A 120 25.98 -20.46 -6.36
CA LYS A 120 26.64 -19.23 -5.90
C LYS A 120 26.13 -18.78 -4.54
N GLU A 121 24.83 -18.93 -4.27
CA GLU A 121 24.19 -18.51 -3.01
C GLU A 121 24.48 -19.50 -1.89
N ILE A 122 24.46 -20.80 -2.19
CA ILE A 122 24.95 -21.84 -1.28
C ILE A 122 26.42 -21.57 -0.95
N ALA A 123 27.23 -21.25 -1.96
CA ALA A 123 28.63 -20.91 -1.75
C ALA A 123 28.82 -19.62 -0.93
N LEU A 124 27.87 -18.68 -0.89
CA LEU A 124 27.91 -17.49 -0.04
C LEU A 124 27.38 -17.75 1.39
N GLY A 125 26.84 -18.95 1.64
CA GLY A 125 26.22 -19.33 2.91
C GLY A 125 24.98 -18.48 3.20
N MET A 126 24.12 -18.33 2.19
CA MET A 126 22.96 -17.47 2.23
C MET A 126 21.84 -18.04 3.10
N GLN A 127 21.27 -17.21 3.97
CA GLN A 127 20.18 -17.58 4.88
C GLN A 127 19.13 -16.47 4.95
N VAL A 128 17.87 -16.82 5.15
CA VAL A 128 16.78 -15.84 5.34
C VAL A 128 16.68 -15.51 6.83
N GLU A 129 16.71 -14.22 7.15
CA GLU A 129 16.43 -13.70 8.49
C GLU A 129 15.25 -12.72 8.43
N TRP A 130 14.28 -12.88 9.33
CA TRP A 130 13.11 -12.03 9.42
C TRP A 130 13.31 -10.95 10.49
N MET A 131 13.04 -9.69 10.14
CA MET A 131 13.24 -8.56 11.05
C MET A 131 12.34 -7.36 10.70
N SER A 132 12.15 -6.41 11.62
CA SER A 132 11.38 -5.21 11.31
C SER A 132 12.04 -4.37 10.22
N ILE A 133 11.25 -3.60 9.48
CA ILE A 133 11.77 -2.72 8.43
C ILE A 133 12.78 -1.70 8.97
N ASP A 134 12.56 -1.17 10.17
CA ASP A 134 13.51 -0.27 10.84
C ASP A 134 14.84 -0.96 11.14
N THR A 135 14.80 -2.22 11.59
CA THR A 135 16.00 -3.03 11.83
C THR A 135 16.75 -3.29 10.52
N ALA A 136 16.04 -3.65 9.45
CA ALA A 136 16.62 -3.87 8.13
C ALA A 136 17.32 -2.59 7.62
N ILE A 137 16.66 -1.44 7.70
CA ILE A 137 17.24 -0.13 7.32
C ILE A 137 18.50 0.17 8.15
N ALA A 138 18.47 -0.07 9.47
CA ALA A 138 19.61 0.16 10.35
C ALA A 138 20.80 -0.76 9.99
N ILE A 139 20.55 -2.03 9.68
CA ILE A 139 21.57 -2.99 9.26
C ILE A 139 22.20 -2.57 7.91
N MET A 140 21.40 -2.15 6.94
CA MET A 140 21.92 -1.70 5.64
C MET A 140 22.77 -0.45 5.76
N ASN A 141 22.34 0.52 6.59
CA ASN A 141 23.13 1.70 6.92
C ASN A 141 24.47 1.34 7.58
N LYS A 142 24.46 0.39 8.54
CA LYS A 142 25.68 -0.12 9.15
C LYS A 142 26.58 -0.81 8.12
N GLY A 143 26.01 -1.54 7.16
CA GLY A 143 26.74 -2.14 6.03
C GLY A 143 27.45 -1.10 5.17
N LEU A 144 26.81 0.04 4.88
CA LEU A 144 27.40 1.14 4.10
C LEU A 144 28.58 1.83 4.82
N GLN A 145 28.60 1.80 6.15
CA GLN A 145 29.70 2.34 6.95
C GLN A 145 30.93 1.42 6.99
N GLN A 146 30.80 0.16 6.57
CA GLN A 146 31.91 -0.79 6.53
C GLN A 146 32.80 -0.55 5.31
N ASN A 147 34.06 -1.00 5.38
CA ASN A 147 34.97 -0.98 4.24
C ASN A 147 34.66 -2.12 3.26
N VAL A 148 33.60 -1.94 2.47
CA VAL A 148 33.13 -2.90 1.47
C VAL A 148 33.56 -2.50 0.05
N ASN A 149 33.65 -3.48 -0.85
CA ASN A 149 33.99 -3.23 -2.25
C ASN A 149 32.86 -2.49 -3.01
N GLY A 150 33.16 -1.98 -4.20
CA GLY A 150 32.20 -1.22 -5.01
C GLY A 150 30.92 -2.00 -5.34
N SER A 151 31.02 -3.28 -5.70
CA SER A 151 29.85 -4.13 -5.99
C SER A 151 28.92 -4.27 -4.79
N SER A 152 29.47 -4.42 -3.59
CA SER A 152 28.72 -4.42 -2.34
C SER A 152 28.09 -3.07 -2.02
N ARG A 153 28.76 -1.94 -2.32
CA ARG A 153 28.16 -0.60 -2.13
C ARG A 153 26.94 -0.39 -3.01
N PHE A 154 27.03 -0.74 -4.30
CA PHE A 154 25.88 -0.68 -5.21
C PHE A 154 24.69 -1.49 -4.68
N MET A 155 24.96 -2.73 -4.23
CA MET A 155 23.94 -3.60 -3.65
C MET A 155 23.28 -2.98 -2.41
N LEU A 156 24.08 -2.52 -1.45
CA LEU A 156 23.60 -1.92 -0.21
C LEU A 156 22.80 -0.64 -0.45
N LEU A 157 23.27 0.24 -1.34
CA LEU A 157 22.56 1.48 -1.67
C LEU A 157 21.23 1.21 -2.35
N ARG A 158 21.18 0.27 -3.29
CA ARG A 158 19.96 -0.13 -3.98
C ARG A 158 18.95 -0.68 -2.99
N ASP A 159 19.36 -1.67 -2.21
CA ASP A 159 18.45 -2.37 -1.31
C ASP A 159 18.01 -1.49 -0.13
N LEU A 160 18.89 -0.59 0.37
CA LEU A 160 18.50 0.47 1.32
C LEU A 160 17.46 1.40 0.71
N THR A 161 17.66 1.85 -0.54
CA THR A 161 16.69 2.72 -1.22
C THR A 161 15.32 2.04 -1.32
N ILE A 162 15.28 0.74 -1.65
CA ILE A 162 14.03 -0.02 -1.71
C ILE A 162 13.35 -0.10 -0.33
N LEU A 163 14.12 -0.36 0.74
CA LEU A 163 13.60 -0.38 2.11
C LEU A 163 13.05 0.99 2.54
N GLU A 164 13.76 2.08 2.24
CA GLU A 164 13.33 3.44 2.59
C GLU A 164 12.05 3.85 1.84
N GLU A 165 11.96 3.55 0.54
CA GLU A 165 10.71 3.77 -0.20
C GLU A 165 9.57 2.89 0.32
N THR A 166 9.84 1.65 0.71
CA THR A 166 8.84 0.79 1.34
C THR A 166 8.39 1.35 2.69
N ALA A 167 9.30 1.89 3.50
CA ALA A 167 8.97 2.53 4.78
C ALA A 167 8.13 3.80 4.59
N LYS A 168 8.42 4.62 3.56
CA LYS A 168 7.59 5.76 3.17
C LYS A 168 6.19 5.33 2.70
N TRP A 169 6.12 4.25 1.93
CA TRP A 169 4.84 3.68 1.54
C TRP A 169 4.05 3.17 2.75
N LEU A 170 4.68 2.46 3.68
CA LEU A 170 4.03 2.00 4.91
C LEU A 170 3.51 3.16 5.77
N SER A 171 4.29 4.23 5.92
CA SER A 171 3.88 5.39 6.72
C SER A 171 2.73 6.19 6.11
N THR A 172 2.49 6.03 4.82
CA THR A 172 1.37 6.64 4.10
C THR A 172 0.25 5.65 3.81
N SER A 173 0.42 4.36 4.07
CA SER A 173 -0.60 3.33 3.84
C SER A 173 -1.58 3.31 5.00
N ILE A 174 -2.85 3.60 4.71
CA ILE A 174 -3.93 3.57 5.69
C ILE A 174 -4.86 2.39 5.37
N THR A 175 -5.04 1.51 6.33
CA THR A 175 -6.05 0.44 6.26
C THR A 175 -7.37 0.98 6.77
N ILE A 176 -8.43 0.82 5.99
CA ILE A 176 -9.78 1.15 6.42
C ILE A 176 -10.52 -0.14 6.76
N GLN A 177 -11.18 -0.17 7.91
CA GLN A 177 -12.01 -1.27 8.37
C GLN A 177 -13.43 -0.78 8.67
N ALA A 178 -14.38 -1.21 7.86
CA ALA A 178 -15.80 -1.08 8.18
C ALA A 178 -16.22 -2.28 9.04
N ARG A 179 -16.91 -2.00 10.13
CA ARG A 179 -17.55 -2.98 11.01
C ARG A 179 -19.06 -2.81 10.94
N LYS A 180 -19.84 -3.87 11.11
CA LYS A 180 -21.25 -3.74 11.48
C LYS A 180 -21.35 -3.64 13.00
N TYR A 181 -22.49 -3.13 13.47
CA TYR A 181 -22.78 -2.98 14.90
C TYR A 181 -22.38 -4.21 15.73
N GLY A 182 -21.86 -3.98 16.94
CA GLY A 182 -21.29 -5.04 17.79
C GLY A 182 -19.91 -5.54 17.33
N ASP A 183 -19.13 -4.68 16.68
CA ASP A 183 -17.74 -4.92 16.21
C ASP A 183 -17.58 -6.14 15.27
N ARG A 184 -18.57 -6.35 14.39
CA ARG A 184 -18.53 -7.47 13.44
C ARG A 184 -17.77 -7.06 12.18
N PRO A 185 -16.74 -7.80 11.72
CA PRO A 185 -16.02 -7.47 10.49
C PRO A 185 -16.93 -7.39 9.27
N HIS A 186 -16.82 -6.30 8.49
CA HIS A 186 -17.63 -6.09 7.29
C HIS A 186 -16.78 -5.97 6.03
N TYR A 187 -16.06 -4.85 5.90
CA TYR A 187 -15.12 -4.58 4.81
C TYR A 187 -13.74 -4.19 5.33
N GLU A 188 -12.71 -4.53 4.56
CA GLU A 188 -11.36 -4.01 4.75
C GLU A 188 -10.74 -3.68 3.39
N TRP A 189 -10.10 -2.51 3.30
CA TRP A 189 -9.36 -2.09 2.12
C TRP A 189 -8.18 -1.21 2.51
N ARG A 190 -7.25 -1.02 1.57
CA ARG A 190 -6.08 -0.15 1.74
C ARG A 190 -6.21 1.10 0.89
N THR A 191 -5.67 2.17 1.44
CA THR A 191 -5.68 3.52 0.88
C THR A 191 -4.34 4.20 1.16
N THR A 192 -4.12 5.37 0.57
CA THR A 192 -2.96 6.22 0.86
C THR A 192 -3.41 7.48 1.57
N LEU A 193 -2.76 7.85 2.66
CA LEU A 193 -2.97 9.09 3.39
C LEU A 193 -2.82 10.30 2.46
N LEU A 194 -3.82 11.17 2.44
CA LEU A 194 -3.78 12.47 1.77
C LEU A 194 -3.59 13.60 2.78
N GLU A 195 -4.36 13.58 3.86
CA GLU A 195 -4.34 14.59 4.93
C GLU A 195 -4.90 13.97 6.22
N GLN A 196 -4.36 14.36 7.37
CA GLN A 196 -4.87 13.96 8.68
C GLN A 196 -4.83 15.17 9.63
N THR A 197 -5.91 15.33 10.39
CA THR A 197 -6.05 16.32 11.47
C THR A 197 -6.57 15.63 12.74
N ASP A 198 -6.75 16.40 13.81
CA ASP A 198 -7.39 15.89 15.03
C ASP A 198 -8.88 15.58 14.86
N SER A 199 -9.52 16.07 13.79
CA SER A 199 -10.97 15.94 13.57
C SER A 199 -11.34 15.01 12.43
N TYR A 200 -10.44 14.72 11.50
CA TYR A 200 -10.72 13.87 10.34
C TYR A 200 -9.44 13.38 9.64
N ILE A 201 -9.62 12.41 8.74
CA ILE A 201 -8.60 11.95 7.79
C ILE A 201 -9.17 11.88 6.36
N PHE A 202 -8.38 12.32 5.39
CA PHE A 202 -8.57 12.08 3.97
C PHE A 202 -7.59 11.03 3.46
N VAL A 203 -8.09 10.10 2.65
CA VAL A 203 -7.29 9.06 2.02
C VAL A 203 -7.66 8.88 0.55
N LEU A 204 -6.72 8.34 -0.22
CA LEU A 204 -6.86 8.01 -1.63
C LEU A 204 -7.06 6.51 -1.78
N GLY A 205 -8.22 6.09 -2.27
CA GLY A 205 -8.46 4.74 -2.75
C GLY A 205 -7.95 4.59 -4.17
N HIS A 206 -7.02 3.66 -4.36
CA HIS A 206 -6.39 3.42 -5.67
C HIS A 206 -7.33 2.74 -6.66
N TYR A 207 -7.14 3.02 -7.94
CA TYR A 207 -7.77 2.26 -9.02
C TYR A 207 -7.35 0.77 -8.91
N GLY A 208 -8.31 -0.14 -9.10
CA GLY A 208 -8.07 -1.58 -9.02
C GLY A 208 -7.90 -2.12 -7.59
N ARG A 209 -8.12 -1.27 -6.56
CA ARG A 209 -7.99 -1.70 -5.17
C ARG A 209 -8.94 -2.84 -4.83
N LYS A 210 -8.50 -3.69 -3.90
CA LYS A 210 -9.25 -4.86 -3.43
C LYS A 210 -9.98 -4.53 -2.14
N LEU A 211 -11.29 -4.78 -2.12
CA LEU A 211 -12.16 -4.66 -0.94
C LEU A 211 -12.49 -6.07 -0.46
N LYS A 212 -11.97 -6.45 0.70
CA LYS A 212 -12.24 -7.74 1.32
C LYS A 212 -13.55 -7.66 2.11
N HIS A 213 -14.56 -8.40 1.67
CA HIS A 213 -15.86 -8.48 2.33
C HIS A 213 -15.94 -9.75 3.18
N TYR A 214 -15.89 -9.57 4.50
CA TYR A 214 -15.84 -10.68 5.45
C TYR A 214 -17.14 -11.50 5.49
N THR A 215 -18.30 -10.84 5.54
CA THR A 215 -19.60 -11.54 5.58
C THR A 215 -19.88 -12.40 4.35
N LYS A 216 -19.46 -11.93 3.16
CA LYS A 216 -19.66 -12.67 1.89
C LYS A 216 -18.50 -13.62 1.57
N GLY A 217 -17.38 -13.54 2.30
CA GLY A 217 -16.17 -14.30 2.00
C GLY A 217 -15.61 -14.01 0.61
N LYS A 218 -15.81 -12.79 0.09
CA LYS A 218 -15.44 -12.39 -1.27
C LYS A 218 -14.58 -11.14 -1.26
N THR A 219 -13.73 -11.03 -2.27
CA THR A 219 -12.95 -9.82 -2.54
C THR A 219 -13.47 -9.16 -3.81
N PHE A 220 -13.82 -7.88 -3.71
CA PHE A 220 -14.28 -7.06 -4.82
C PHE A 220 -13.14 -6.19 -5.33
N THR A 221 -13.17 -5.84 -6.62
CA THR A 221 -12.22 -4.90 -7.22
C THR A 221 -12.96 -3.62 -7.55
N VAL A 222 -12.43 -2.47 -7.11
CA VAL A 222 -13.00 -1.16 -7.43
C VAL A 222 -12.16 -0.53 -8.53
N GLU A 223 -12.77 -0.31 -9.70
CA GLU A 223 -12.13 0.19 -10.92
C GLU A 223 -12.31 1.71 -11.08
N ASN A 224 -12.28 2.44 -9.97
CA ASN A 224 -12.28 3.90 -9.94
C ASN A 224 -11.32 4.39 -8.86
N TRP A 225 -10.73 5.57 -9.07
CA TRP A 225 -10.07 6.31 -8.00
C TRP A 225 -11.13 6.86 -7.03
N THR A 226 -10.83 6.86 -5.74
CA THR A 226 -11.68 7.50 -4.73
C THR A 226 -10.92 8.43 -3.83
N ILE A 227 -11.56 9.53 -3.44
CA ILE A 227 -11.10 10.39 -2.36
C ILE A 227 -12.09 10.20 -1.21
N GLU A 228 -11.59 9.68 -0.10
CA GLU A 228 -12.41 9.21 1.01
C GLU A 228 -12.13 10.05 2.26
N CYS A 229 -13.18 10.48 2.96
CA CYS A 229 -13.15 11.27 4.17
C CYS A 229 -13.74 10.48 5.32
N PHE A 230 -12.99 10.39 6.42
CA PHE A 230 -13.42 9.75 7.67
C PHE A 230 -13.31 10.77 8.82
N PRO A 231 -14.41 11.50 9.13
CA PRO A 231 -14.49 12.33 10.31
C PRO A 231 -14.43 11.50 11.61
N PHE A 232 -13.75 12.04 12.63
CA PHE A 232 -13.64 11.43 13.96
C PHE A 232 -14.70 11.91 14.95
N ASP A 233 -15.49 12.92 14.58
CA ASP A 233 -16.53 13.54 15.41
C ASP A 233 -17.93 13.51 14.79
N SER A 234 -18.06 13.01 13.56
CA SER A 234 -19.31 13.03 12.79
C SER A 234 -19.79 11.61 12.47
N TRP A 235 -21.12 11.45 12.35
CA TRP A 235 -21.78 10.15 12.19
C TRP A 235 -21.95 9.75 10.71
N PHE A 236 -20.96 10.09 9.89
CA PHE A 236 -20.93 9.69 8.50
C PHE A 236 -19.50 9.57 7.98
N THR A 237 -19.33 8.79 6.93
CA THR A 237 -18.13 8.81 6.08
C THR A 237 -18.51 9.30 4.69
N VAL A 238 -17.54 9.74 3.89
CA VAL A 238 -17.77 10.11 2.49
C VAL A 238 -16.73 9.45 1.61
N SER A 239 -17.16 8.76 0.56
CA SER A 239 -16.31 8.31 -0.53
C SER A 239 -16.77 9.00 -1.82
N ALA A 240 -15.85 9.66 -2.50
CA ALA A 240 -16.10 10.32 -3.77
C ALA A 240 -15.38 9.59 -4.90
N ASP A 241 -16.13 9.01 -5.83
CA ASP A 241 -15.59 8.40 -7.05
C ASP A 241 -15.11 9.50 -7.99
N VAL A 242 -13.85 9.43 -8.40
CA VAL A 242 -13.25 10.38 -9.35
C VAL A 242 -12.97 9.69 -10.68
N ILE A 243 -13.62 10.18 -11.73
CA ILE A 243 -13.52 9.66 -13.09
C ILE A 243 -13.17 10.84 -14.01
N ASN A 244 -12.14 10.69 -14.84
CA ASN A 244 -11.68 11.73 -15.78
C ASN A 244 -11.39 13.09 -15.10
N GLY A 245 -10.94 13.09 -13.84
CA GLY A 245 -10.63 14.31 -13.09
C GLY A 245 -11.83 15.05 -12.51
N GLU A 246 -13.02 14.45 -12.53
CA GLU A 246 -14.24 15.01 -11.94
C GLU A 246 -14.88 14.00 -10.97
N ILE A 247 -15.58 14.50 -9.96
CA ILE A 247 -16.33 13.65 -9.03
C ILE A 247 -17.59 13.16 -9.73
N ALA A 248 -17.67 11.86 -9.98
CA ALA A 248 -18.78 11.22 -10.66
C ALA A 248 -19.91 10.81 -9.70
N GLN A 249 -19.55 10.40 -8.48
CA GLN A 249 -20.49 9.90 -7.48
C GLN A 249 -19.98 10.19 -6.06
N TYR A 250 -20.91 10.48 -5.15
CA TYR A 250 -20.65 10.41 -3.71
C TYR A 250 -21.37 9.21 -3.12
N TYR A 251 -20.74 8.58 -2.14
CA TYR A 251 -21.30 7.54 -1.30
C TYR A 251 -21.03 7.91 0.15
N CYS A 252 -22.08 8.03 0.95
CA CYS A 252 -21.97 8.42 2.35
C CYS A 252 -22.63 7.38 3.25
N ASN A 253 -21.82 6.69 4.06
CA ASN A 253 -22.37 5.79 5.09
C ASN A 253 -22.83 6.63 6.28
N ILE A 254 -24.00 6.33 6.83
CA ILE A 254 -24.31 6.68 8.22
C ILE A 254 -23.63 5.66 9.13
N CYS A 255 -22.83 6.17 10.05
CA CYS A 255 -21.96 5.34 10.87
C CYS A 255 -21.71 5.95 12.24
N GLU A 256 -21.14 5.18 13.17
CA GLU A 256 -20.47 5.79 14.33
C GLU A 256 -19.19 6.54 13.88
N PRO A 257 -18.73 7.55 14.63
CA PRO A 257 -17.53 8.30 14.28
C PRO A 257 -16.32 7.40 14.12
N ALA A 258 -15.53 7.68 13.09
CA ALA A 258 -14.34 6.88 12.81
C ALA A 258 -13.30 7.04 13.93
N ARG A 259 -12.49 6.00 14.11
CA ARG A 259 -11.39 5.97 15.07
C ARG A 259 -10.13 5.54 14.36
N MET A 260 -8.99 6.07 14.78
CA MET A 260 -7.70 5.72 14.20
C MET A 260 -6.76 5.18 15.27
N GLU A 261 -6.16 4.02 14.99
CA GLU A 261 -5.12 3.41 15.82
C GLU A 261 -3.96 2.96 14.91
N GLY A 262 -2.79 3.57 15.07
CA GLY A 262 -1.67 3.36 14.15
C GLY A 262 -2.05 3.75 12.72
N GLY A 263 -1.82 2.84 11.76
CA GLY A 263 -2.20 3.01 10.35
C GLY A 263 -3.60 2.47 10.00
N THR A 264 -4.48 2.25 10.97
CA THR A 264 -5.82 1.69 10.74
C THR A 264 -6.91 2.66 11.17
N VAL A 265 -7.86 2.94 10.27
CA VAL A 265 -9.10 3.67 10.54
C VAL A 265 -10.25 2.68 10.60
N THR A 266 -11.02 2.71 11.67
CA THR A 266 -12.16 1.83 11.90
C THR A 266 -13.43 2.64 12.14
N PHE A 267 -14.54 2.24 11.52
CA PHE A 267 -15.86 2.82 11.79
C PHE A 267 -16.93 1.72 11.83
N VAL A 268 -18.05 2.00 12.50
CA VAL A 268 -19.20 1.10 12.60
C VAL A 268 -20.30 1.59 11.67
N ASP A 269 -20.49 0.87 10.58
CA ASP A 269 -21.56 1.06 9.61
C ASP A 269 -22.93 0.75 10.25
N LEU A 270 -23.89 1.66 10.03
CA LEU A 270 -25.25 1.60 10.57
C LEU A 270 -26.29 1.45 9.45
N ASP A 271 -25.90 0.78 8.36
CA ASP A 271 -26.73 0.28 7.27
C ASP A 271 -27.34 1.34 6.33
N ILE A 272 -27.65 2.55 6.79
CA ILE A 272 -28.22 3.59 5.91
C ILE A 272 -27.13 4.33 5.15
N ASP A 273 -27.31 4.46 3.84
CA ASP A 273 -26.42 5.19 2.96
C ASP A 273 -27.12 6.33 2.21
N LEU A 274 -26.37 7.40 1.94
CA LEU A 274 -26.77 8.48 1.03
C LEU A 274 -25.85 8.47 -0.18
N ILE A 275 -26.44 8.31 -1.36
CA ILE A 275 -25.70 8.21 -2.62
C ILE A 275 -26.06 9.38 -3.52
N HIS A 276 -25.05 10.08 -4.03
CA HIS A 276 -25.23 11.05 -5.11
C HIS A 276 -24.82 10.45 -6.44
N LYS A 277 -25.78 10.24 -7.33
CA LYS A 277 -25.52 9.73 -8.68
C LYS A 277 -26.45 10.41 -9.69
N ASN A 278 -25.95 10.69 -10.89
CA ASN A 278 -26.71 11.34 -11.96
C ASN A 278 -27.37 12.67 -11.53
N GLY A 279 -26.70 13.44 -10.65
CA GLY A 279 -27.16 14.74 -10.18
C GLY A 279 -28.28 14.70 -9.13
N ARG A 280 -28.52 13.54 -8.49
CA ARG A 280 -29.54 13.38 -7.45
C ARG A 280 -28.97 12.64 -6.26
N TRP A 281 -29.43 13.03 -5.07
CA TRP A 281 -29.20 12.34 -3.82
C TRP A 281 -30.34 11.37 -3.54
N GLU A 282 -29.99 10.14 -3.19
CA GLU A 282 -30.93 9.07 -2.85
C GLU A 282 -30.49 8.44 -1.52
N ILE A 283 -31.45 8.16 -0.65
CA ILE A 283 -31.23 7.33 0.54
C ILE A 283 -31.44 5.88 0.10
N VAL A 284 -30.54 4.99 0.47
CA VAL A 284 -30.62 3.57 0.19
C VAL A 284 -30.44 2.74 1.46
N ASP A 285 -30.75 1.44 1.35
CA ASP A 285 -30.56 0.42 2.40
C ASP A 285 -31.35 0.67 3.70
N GLU A 286 -32.46 1.43 3.60
CA GLU A 286 -33.41 1.62 4.72
C GLU A 286 -34.08 0.31 5.16
N ASP A 287 -34.32 -0.61 4.23
CA ASP A 287 -34.85 -1.94 4.51
C ASP A 287 -33.82 -2.83 5.22
N GLU A 288 -32.55 -2.77 4.83
CA GLU A 288 -31.45 -3.43 5.55
C GLU A 288 -31.36 -2.91 6.98
N PHE A 289 -31.45 -1.59 7.18
CA PHE A 289 -31.46 -0.98 8.50
C PHE A 289 -32.62 -1.47 9.39
N GLU A 290 -33.84 -1.59 8.86
CA GLU A 290 -34.98 -2.12 9.61
C GLU A 290 -34.75 -3.58 10.03
N ILE A 291 -34.26 -4.42 9.12
CA ILE A 291 -33.95 -5.83 9.39
C ILE A 291 -32.82 -5.94 10.44
N HIS A 292 -31.78 -5.11 10.32
CA HIS A 292 -30.64 -5.13 11.23
C HIS A 292 -30.94 -4.54 12.60
N THR A 293 -31.85 -3.57 12.68
CA THR A 293 -32.37 -3.05 13.95
C THR A 293 -32.92 -4.18 14.83
N GLU A 294 -33.72 -5.09 14.25
CA GLU A 294 -34.23 -6.26 14.98
C GLU A 294 -33.15 -7.32 15.20
N LYS A 295 -32.43 -7.69 14.13
CA LYS A 295 -31.45 -8.79 14.15
C LYS A 295 -30.25 -8.54 15.07
N PHE A 296 -29.78 -7.30 15.13
CA PHE A 296 -28.63 -6.89 15.94
C PHE A 296 -29.03 -6.17 17.22
N ALA A 297 -30.34 -6.06 17.49
CA ALA A 297 -30.92 -5.43 18.67
C ALA A 297 -30.37 -4.00 18.87
N TYR A 298 -30.53 -3.14 17.86
CA TYR A 298 -30.15 -1.74 17.97
C TYR A 298 -30.93 -1.07 19.10
N PRO A 299 -30.25 -0.36 20.02
CA PRO A 299 -30.95 0.37 21.07
C PRO A 299 -31.88 1.43 20.48
N PRO A 300 -33.07 1.69 21.05
CA PRO A 300 -34.00 2.70 20.54
C PRO A 300 -33.38 4.10 20.38
N GLU A 301 -32.46 4.46 21.26
CA GLU A 301 -31.70 5.70 21.20
C GLU A 301 -30.74 5.75 20.00
N LEU A 302 -30.15 4.62 19.62
CA LEU A 302 -29.30 4.51 18.44
C LEU A 302 -30.13 4.68 17.17
N VAL A 303 -31.28 4.01 17.10
CA VAL A 303 -32.21 4.13 15.96
C VAL A 303 -32.66 5.58 15.77
N THR A 304 -33.04 6.24 16.87
CA THR A 304 -33.41 7.66 16.86
C THR A 304 -32.27 8.53 16.37
N ARG A 305 -31.04 8.27 16.85
CA ARG A 305 -29.86 9.01 16.44
C ARG A 305 -29.55 8.83 14.96
N VAL A 306 -29.57 7.61 14.43
CA VAL A 306 -29.33 7.34 13.00
C VAL A 306 -30.26 8.18 12.12
N ARG A 307 -31.57 8.19 12.43
CA ARG A 307 -32.55 9.00 11.66
C ARG A 307 -32.25 10.50 11.74
N GLN A 308 -31.83 11.01 12.90
CA GLN A 308 -31.40 12.41 13.05
C GLN A 308 -30.12 12.72 12.26
N GLU A 309 -29.15 11.81 12.23
CA GLU A 309 -27.90 12.02 11.50
C GLU A 309 -28.10 11.95 9.98
N VAL A 310 -29.08 11.18 9.48
CA VAL A 310 -29.54 11.25 8.08
C VAL A 310 -30.01 12.67 7.74
N GLU A 311 -30.93 13.22 8.53
CA GLU A 311 -31.46 14.57 8.32
C GLU A 311 -30.35 15.63 8.35
N ARG A 312 -29.44 15.53 9.33
CA ARG A 312 -28.28 16.44 9.45
C ARG A 312 -27.32 16.33 8.27
N LEU A 313 -27.07 15.12 7.77
CA LEU A 313 -26.22 14.92 6.61
C LEU A 313 -26.86 15.54 5.36
N GLN A 314 -28.18 15.37 5.16
CA GLN A 314 -28.91 16.03 4.08
C GLN A 314 -28.81 17.55 4.16
N GLU A 315 -28.97 18.13 5.36
CA GLU A 315 -28.82 19.57 5.59
C GLU A 315 -27.39 20.04 5.29
N ARG A 316 -26.38 19.31 5.79
CA ARG A 316 -24.95 19.58 5.55
C ARG A 316 -24.62 19.61 4.06
N ILE A 317 -25.15 18.64 3.30
CA ILE A 317 -25.02 18.57 1.83
C ILE A 317 -25.69 19.78 1.17
N ALA A 318 -26.94 20.09 1.55
CA ALA A 318 -27.70 21.20 0.98
C ALA A 318 -27.00 22.55 1.22
N LEU A 319 -26.38 22.72 2.38
CA LEU A 319 -25.62 23.91 2.77
C LEU A 319 -24.17 23.90 2.25
N LYS A 320 -23.75 22.85 1.54
CA LYS A 320 -22.36 22.67 1.05
C LYS A 320 -21.31 22.89 2.13
N GLN A 321 -21.54 22.29 3.29
CA GLN A 321 -20.59 22.31 4.39
C GLN A 321 -19.58 21.18 4.26
N PHE A 322 -18.42 21.30 4.91
CA PHE A 322 -17.39 20.26 4.97
C PHE A 322 -18.00 18.85 5.20
N PRO A 323 -17.58 17.80 4.46
CA PRO A 323 -16.56 17.82 3.41
C PRO A 323 -17.07 18.16 2.00
N PHE A 324 -18.33 18.61 1.85
CA PHE A 324 -18.99 18.96 0.58
C PHE A 324 -18.80 20.42 0.13
N ASP A 325 -17.88 21.14 0.77
CA ASP A 325 -17.58 22.56 0.55
C ASP A 325 -16.46 22.80 -0.48
N GLY A 326 -16.03 21.76 -1.18
CA GLY A 326 -14.85 21.79 -2.07
C GLY A 326 -13.60 21.13 -1.47
N ALA A 327 -13.65 20.66 -0.21
CA ALA A 327 -12.52 20.04 0.46
C ALA A 327 -12.01 18.78 -0.26
N ILE A 328 -12.92 17.94 -0.76
CA ILE A 328 -12.59 16.71 -1.49
C ILE A 328 -11.88 17.02 -2.81
N GLU A 329 -12.40 18.00 -3.55
CA GLU A 329 -11.94 18.39 -4.88
C GLU A 329 -10.48 18.86 -4.89
N ARG A 330 -9.98 19.44 -3.78
CA ARG A 330 -8.57 19.85 -3.63
C ARG A 330 -7.59 18.70 -3.88
N PHE A 331 -7.99 17.47 -3.58
CA PHE A 331 -7.13 16.29 -3.71
C PHE A 331 -7.20 15.61 -5.07
N ILE A 332 -8.08 16.03 -5.99
CA ILE A 332 -8.17 15.46 -7.36
C ILE A 332 -6.81 15.56 -8.07
N SER A 333 -6.08 16.66 -7.86
CA SER A 333 -4.74 16.87 -8.42
C SER A 333 -3.68 15.86 -7.94
N ARG A 334 -3.96 15.10 -6.86
CA ARG A 334 -3.09 14.08 -6.27
C ARG A 334 -3.31 12.70 -6.89
N ILE A 335 -4.33 12.54 -7.73
CA ILE A 335 -4.57 11.31 -8.49
C ILE A 335 -3.53 11.21 -9.62
N PRO A 336 -2.86 10.05 -9.80
CA PRO A 336 -1.93 9.83 -10.90
C PRO A 336 -2.59 10.05 -12.27
N ARG A 337 -1.89 10.74 -13.18
CA ARG A 337 -2.42 11.14 -14.50
C ARG A 337 -2.50 10.00 -15.53
N ASP A 338 -1.83 8.88 -15.28
CA ASP A 338 -1.58 7.84 -16.29
C ASP A 338 -2.43 6.57 -16.09
N SER A 339 -3.59 6.68 -15.44
CA SER A 339 -4.40 5.50 -15.04
C SER A 339 -5.87 5.63 -15.40
N ALA A 340 -6.15 5.99 -16.65
CA ALA A 340 -7.47 5.89 -17.29
C ALA A 340 -7.42 4.98 -18.51
#